data_AF-A0A6J5EN94-F1
#
_entry.id   AF-A0A6J5EN94-F1
#
_cell.length_a   1.000
_cell.length_b   1.000
_cell.length_c   1.000
_cell.angle_alpha   90.00
_cell.angle_beta   90.00
_cell.angle_gamma   90.00
#
_symmetry.space_group_name_H-M   'P 1'
#
loop_
_entity.id
_entity.type
_entity.pdbx_description
1 polymer ?
#
loop_
_entity_poly.entity_id
_entity_poly.type
_entity_poly.pdbx_seq_one_letter_code
_entity_poly.pdbx_strand_id
1 'polypeptide(L)'
;MEIGEGSFYNTLKSKKELYLKCLQRYDDNVLSTRRHALLSAPTAAAGIRAFFSLVLDCLDDPRTPSRLCMIAAMVDEEVPSEPDLRKWLRTLWKV
;
A
#
# COMPACT_ATOMS: atom_id res chain seq x y z
N MET A 1 8.58 17.33 -8.69
CA MET A 1 8.47 17.86 -7.31
C MET A 1 9.16 19.22 -7.16
N GLU A 2 9.98 19.70 -8.10
CA GLU A 2 10.66 21.02 -7.99
C GLU A 2 11.35 21.27 -6.63
N ILE A 3 11.78 20.18 -5.96
CA ILE A 3 12.50 20.24 -4.69
C ILE A 3 13.99 20.02 -4.94
N GLY A 4 14.82 20.80 -4.26
CA GLY A 4 16.27 20.60 -4.26
C GLY A 4 16.66 19.37 -3.44
N GLU A 5 17.80 18.77 -3.78
CA GLU A 5 18.33 17.57 -3.11
C GLU A 5 18.54 17.77 -1.60
N GLY A 6 19.04 18.93 -1.18
CA GLY A 6 19.19 19.26 0.23
C GLY A 6 17.85 19.29 0.99
N SER A 7 16.76 19.76 0.35
CA SER A 7 15.42 19.74 0.94
C SER A 7 14.89 18.31 1.04
N PHE A 8 15.10 17.49 0.00
CA PHE A 8 14.73 16.08 0.00
C PHE A 8 15.36 15.32 1.18
N TYR A 9 16.68 15.38 1.30
CA TYR A 9 17.41 14.66 2.35
C TYR A 9 17.17 15.25 3.74
N ASN A 10 16.85 16.54 3.86
CA ASN A 10 16.46 17.11 5.15
C ASN A 10 15.13 16.51 5.65
N THR A 11 14.15 16.32 4.77
CA THR A 11 12.82 15.80 5.13
C THR A 11 12.77 14.28 5.23
N LEU A 12 13.33 13.57 4.25
CA LEU A 12 13.14 12.12 4.08
C LEU A 12 14.36 11.30 4.46
N LYS A 13 15.52 11.92 4.74
CA LYS A 13 16.81 11.32 5.15
C LYS A 13 17.44 10.32 4.19
N SER A 14 16.67 9.48 3.50
CA SER A 14 17.14 8.49 2.54
C SER A 14 16.03 8.08 1.56
N LYS A 15 16.43 7.48 0.44
CA LYS A 15 15.48 6.85 -0.52
C LYS A 15 14.72 5.68 0.12
N LYS A 16 15.34 4.97 1.06
CA LYS A 16 14.71 3.87 1.83
C LYS A 16 13.58 4.37 2.71
N GLU A 17 13.79 5.47 3.41
CA GLU A 17 12.74 6.11 4.22
C GLU A 17 11.61 6.67 3.36
N LEU A 18 11.91 7.25 2.20
CA LEU A 18 10.88 7.62 1.22
C LEU A 18 10.05 6.40 0.82
N TYR A 19 10.71 5.30 0.43
CA TYR A 19 10.05 4.07 0.01
C TYR A 19 9.09 3.53 1.08
N LEU A 20 9.56 3.45 2.33
CA LEU A 20 8.75 3.02 3.48
C LEU A 20 7.56 3.96 3.73
N LYS A 21 7.75 5.28 3.59
CA LYS A 21 6.66 6.26 3.72
C LYS A 21 5.63 6.13 2.60
N CYS A 22 6.05 5.83 1.37
CA CYS A 22 5.14 5.55 0.26
C CYS A 22 4.29 4.31 0.55
N LEU A 23 4.92 3.22 0.99
CA LEU A 23 4.25 1.99 1.40
C LEU A 23 3.23 2.24 2.52
N GLN A 24 3.62 2.95 3.58
CA GLN A 24 2.72 3.29 4.68
C GLN A 24 1.53 4.12 4.19
N ARG A 25 1.78 5.15 3.37
CA ARG A 25 0.71 5.98 2.80
C ARG A 25 -0.28 5.14 1.99
N TYR A 26 0.18 4.15 1.24
CA TYR A 26 -0.71 3.27 0.47
C TYR A 26 -1.52 2.34 1.38
N ASP A 27 -0.92 1.81 2.45
CA ASP A 27 -1.68 1.03 3.44
C ASP A 27 -2.77 1.89 4.09
N ASP A 28 -2.41 3.10 4.56
CA ASP A 28 -3.33 4.01 5.25
C ASP A 28 -4.52 4.44 4.37
N ASN A 29 -4.31 4.65 3.06
CA ASN A 29 -5.33 5.23 2.18
C ASN A 29 -6.04 4.21 1.28
N VAL A 30 -5.43 3.07 0.98
CA VAL A 30 -5.97 2.09 0.01
C VAL A 30 -6.26 0.77 0.68
N LEU A 31 -5.30 0.19 1.39
CA LEU A 31 -5.49 -1.14 1.99
C LEU A 31 -6.38 -1.08 3.22
N SER A 32 -6.30 -0.02 4.03
CA SER A 32 -7.12 0.15 5.23
C SER A 32 -8.62 0.08 4.89
N THR A 33 -9.06 0.79 3.85
CA THR A 33 -10.45 0.82 3.38
C THR A 33 -10.90 -0.57 2.90
N ARG A 34 -10.06 -1.23 2.10
CA ARG A 34 -10.34 -2.59 1.61
C ARG A 34 -10.42 -3.61 2.75
N ARG A 35 -9.49 -3.52 3.71
CA ARG A 35 -9.44 -4.38 4.90
C ARG A 35 -10.66 -4.15 5.79
N HIS A 36 -11.07 -2.89 5.98
CA HIS A 36 -12.28 -2.55 6.71
C HIS A 36 -13.52 -3.16 6.04
N ALA A 37 -13.68 -3.01 4.73
CA ALA A 37 -14.80 -3.61 3.99
C ALA A 37 -14.84 -5.14 4.10
N LEU A 38 -13.67 -5.79 4.07
CA LEU A 38 -13.55 -7.24 4.26
C LEU A 38 -14.00 -7.68 5.66
N LEU A 39 -13.52 -7.00 6.70
CA LEU A 39 -13.67 -7.42 8.10
C LEU A 39 -14.97 -6.96 8.75
N SER A 40 -15.57 -5.88 8.27
CA SER A 40 -16.81 -5.32 8.85
C SER A 40 -18.09 -5.91 8.27
N ALA A 41 -17.99 -6.79 7.27
CA ALA A 41 -19.14 -7.45 6.68
C ALA A 41 -19.73 -8.54 7.59
N PRO A 42 -21.06 -8.78 7.56
CA PRO A 42 -21.73 -9.72 8.46
C PRO A 42 -21.38 -11.19 8.20
N THR A 43 -20.84 -11.52 7.02
CA THR A 43 -20.38 -12.87 6.67
C THR A 43 -19.08 -12.80 5.86
N ALA A 44 -18.28 -13.86 5.90
CA ALA A 44 -17.07 -13.96 5.09
C ALA A 44 -17.34 -13.77 3.59
N ALA A 45 -18.41 -14.38 3.07
CA ALA A 45 -18.78 -14.23 1.66
C ALA A 45 -19.17 -12.78 1.31
N ALA A 46 -19.86 -12.07 2.21
CA ALA A 46 -20.16 -10.65 2.03
C ALA A 46 -18.88 -9.80 2.06
N GLY A 47 -17.95 -10.09 2.97
CA GLY A 47 -16.68 -9.38 3.09
C GLY A 47 -15.80 -9.55 1.86
N ILE A 48 -15.67 -10.77 1.34
CA ILE A 48 -14.92 -11.05 0.10
C ILE A 48 -15.52 -10.25 -1.06
N ARG A 49 -16.85 -10.25 -1.21
CA ARG A 49 -17.51 -9.46 -2.25
C ARG A 49 -17.25 -7.97 -2.07
N ALA A 50 -17.42 -7.43 -0.87
CA ALA A 50 -17.18 -6.01 -0.58
C ALA A 50 -15.74 -5.58 -0.87
N PHE A 51 -14.76 -6.40 -0.48
CA PHE A 51 -13.35 -6.19 -0.79
C PHE A 51 -13.11 -6.11 -2.29
N PHE A 52 -13.59 -7.11 -3.06
CA PHE A 52 -13.36 -7.15 -4.50
C PHE A 52 -14.15 -6.08 -5.25
N SER A 53 -15.35 -5.71 -4.82
CA SER A 53 -16.07 -4.56 -5.38
C SER A 53 -15.21 -3.30 -5.31
N LEU A 54 -14.62 -2.98 -4.15
CA LEU A 54 -13.72 -1.82 -4.03
C LEU A 54 -12.48 -1.93 -4.92
N VAL A 55 -11.93 -3.14 -5.12
CA VAL A 55 -10.80 -3.34 -6.05
C VAL A 55 -11.22 -3.08 -7.49
N LEU A 56 -12.37 -3.60 -7.91
CA LEU A 56 -12.88 -3.49 -9.27
C LEU A 56 -13.32 -2.06 -9.59
N ASP A 57 -14.03 -1.39 -8.67
CA ASP A 57 -14.44 0.01 -8.84
C ASP A 57 -13.25 0.93 -9.08
N CYS A 58 -12.09 0.66 -8.45
CA CYS A 58 -10.85 1.41 -8.72
C CYS A 58 -10.34 1.25 -10.16
N LEU A 59 -10.58 0.11 -10.82
CA LEU A 59 -10.10 -0.13 -12.18
C LEU A 59 -10.88 0.69 -13.21
N ASP A 60 -12.15 0.96 -12.91
CA ASP A 60 -13.06 1.72 -13.76
C ASP A 60 -13.02 3.24 -13.50
N ASP A 61 -12.52 3.69 -12.33
CA ASP A 61 -12.39 5.13 -12.03
C ASP A 61 -11.18 5.75 -12.77
N PRO A 62 -11.39 6.71 -13.70
CA PRO A 62 -10.31 7.38 -14.42
C PRO A 62 -9.42 8.28 -13.53
N ARG A 63 -9.85 8.57 -12.30
CA ARG A 63 -9.09 9.35 -11.32
C ARG A 63 -8.16 8.47 -10.49
N THR A 64 -8.27 7.15 -10.59
CA THR A 64 -7.37 6.23 -9.90
C THR A 64 -5.96 6.39 -10.47
N PRO A 65 -4.95 6.80 -9.66
CA PRO A 65 -3.62 7.12 -10.17
C PRO A 65 -2.88 5.92 -10.79
N SER A 66 -3.21 4.70 -10.34
CA SER A 66 -2.68 3.45 -10.88
C SER A 66 -3.71 2.34 -10.73
N ARG A 67 -3.92 1.59 -11.83
CA ARG A 67 -4.77 0.39 -11.84
C ARG A 67 -4.08 -0.85 -11.25
N LEU A 68 -2.78 -0.75 -10.95
CA LEU A 68 -2.00 -1.86 -10.39
C LEU A 68 -1.95 -1.76 -8.86
N CYS A 69 -1.98 -2.92 -8.21
CA CYS A 69 -1.76 -2.99 -6.77
C CYS A 69 -0.30 -2.65 -6.45
N MET A 70 -0.07 -1.56 -5.72
CA MET A 70 1.29 -1.11 -5.38
C MET A 70 2.07 -2.15 -4.58
N ILE A 71 1.43 -2.84 -3.63
CA ILE A 71 2.10 -3.92 -2.88
C ILE A 71 2.49 -5.06 -3.80
N ALA A 72 1.60 -5.52 -4.67
CA ALA A 72 1.93 -6.59 -5.60
C ALA A 72 3.09 -6.20 -6.53
N ALA A 73 3.15 -4.93 -6.96
CA ALA A 73 4.24 -4.41 -7.80
C ALA A 73 5.57 -4.20 -7.03
N MET A 74 5.51 -4.09 -5.70
CA MET A 74 6.65 -3.79 -4.84
C MET A 74 7.19 -5.01 -4.08
N VAL A 75 6.50 -6.15 -4.09
CA VAL A 75 7.06 -7.42 -3.60
C VAL A 75 7.85 -8.05 -4.76
N ASP A 76 9.05 -7.52 -4.98
CA ASP A 76 10.10 -8.15 -5.78
C ASP A 76 11.11 -8.85 -4.85
N GLU A 77 11.88 -9.84 -5.31
CA GLU A 77 12.82 -10.62 -4.49
C GLU A 77 13.82 -9.76 -3.69
N GLU A 78 14.18 -8.60 -4.21
CA GLU A 78 15.07 -7.65 -3.53
C GLU A 78 14.46 -7.09 -2.23
N VAL A 79 13.13 -6.98 -2.16
CA VAL A 79 12.44 -6.33 -1.03
C VAL A 79 12.39 -7.22 0.22
N PRO A 80 12.08 -8.53 0.15
CA PRO A 80 12.28 -9.45 1.26
C PRO A 80 13.75 -9.59 1.68
N SER A 81 14.72 -9.35 0.79
CA SER A 81 16.14 -9.44 1.15
C SER A 81 16.55 -8.35 2.17
N GLU A 82 15.91 -7.17 2.11
CA GLU A 82 16.12 -6.04 3.02
C GLU A 82 15.39 -6.21 4.38
N PRO A 83 16.11 -6.23 5.53
CA PRO A 83 15.51 -6.55 6.83
C PRO A 83 14.34 -5.65 7.26
N ASP A 84 14.45 -4.34 7.02
CA ASP A 84 13.41 -3.37 7.41
C ASP A 84 12.17 -3.50 6.53
N LEU A 85 12.35 -3.77 5.24
CA LEU A 85 11.25 -3.97 4.31
C LEU A 85 10.53 -5.29 4.61
N ARG A 86 11.28 -6.36 4.92
CA ARG A 86 10.71 -7.62 5.42
C ARG A 86 9.95 -7.44 6.74
N LYS A 87 10.46 -6.61 7.65
CA LYS A 87 9.76 -6.27 8.90
C LYS A 87 8.43 -5.58 8.61
N TRP A 88 8.40 -4.64 7.67
CA TRP A 88 7.17 -3.96 7.25
C TRP A 88 6.19 -4.89 6.52
N LEU A 89 6.65 -5.77 5.63
CA LEU A 89 5.77 -6.77 5.01
C LEU A 89 5.08 -7.65 6.07
N ARG A 90 5.81 -8.04 7.11
CA ARG A 90 5.22 -8.80 8.23
C ARG A 90 4.16 -8.02 9.01
N THR A 91 4.14 -6.69 8.98
CA THR A 91 3.04 -5.93 9.63
C THR A 91 1.76 -5.93 8.79
N LEU A 92 1.86 -6.05 7.45
CA LEU A 92 0.68 -6.17 6.60
C LEU A 92 -0.10 -7.49 6.84
N TRP A 93 0.63 -8.60 7.04
CA TRP A 93 0.08 -9.96 7.15
C TRP A 93 -0.33 -10.42 8.56
N LYS A 94 -0.31 -9.54 9.57
CA LYS A 94 -0.69 -9.87 10.96
C LYS A 94 -2.21 -9.89 11.22
N VAL A 95 -3.00 -10.30 10.24
CA VAL A 95 -4.46 -10.53 10.40
C VAL A 95 -4.70 -12.00 10.65
#